data_AF-A0A956YCT9-F1
#
_entry.id   AF-A0A956YCT9-F1
#
_cell.length_a   1.000
_cell.length_b   1.000
_cell.length_c   1.000
_cell.angle_alpha   90.00
_cell.angle_beta   90.00
_cell.angle_gamma   90.00
#
_symmetry.space_group_name_H-M   'P 1'
#
loop_
_entity.id
_entity.type
_entity.pdbx_description
1 polymer ?
#
loop_
_entity_poly.entity_id
_entity_poly.type
_entity_poly.pdbx_seq_one_letter_code
_entity_poly.pdbx_strand_id
1 'polypeptide(L)'
;MTLISPYGGSLVNLIVDPAEYEAKKVYAGTLPSIQLTQRQICDLELLAVGGFSPLTQFMGQADHDRVVEEMRLEDGTLFPIPISLAVTLSDDIGLDMDIALRDRRNNILAIMTVEEIYNWDRLAVSRHVFGTVDSAHPLVAEMTRWGDVNIAGRLQVLELPTYYDFQDLRRTPAETRKLLEQTHHDNVVAFQTRNPMHRVHEEL
;
A
#
# COMPACT_ATOMS: atom_id res chain seq x y z
N MET A 1 28.77 -7.79 0.63
CA MET A 1 27.94 -7.75 1.84
C MET A 1 26.57 -8.30 1.47
N THR A 2 25.98 -9.15 2.31
CA THR A 2 24.68 -9.77 1.98
C THR A 2 23.63 -9.21 2.93
N LEU A 3 22.82 -8.28 2.43
CA LEU A 3 21.65 -7.79 3.16
C LEU A 3 20.63 -8.91 3.36
N ILE A 4 19.80 -8.80 4.39
CA ILE A 4 18.66 -9.70 4.56
C ILE A 4 17.79 -9.69 3.30
N SER A 5 17.31 -10.86 2.90
CA SER A 5 16.39 -10.97 1.76
C SER A 5 15.12 -10.15 2.01
N PRO A 6 14.49 -9.59 0.97
CA PRO A 6 13.15 -9.02 1.08
C PRO A 6 12.16 -10.03 1.69
N TYR A 7 11.13 -9.53 2.36
CA TYR A 7 10.09 -10.38 2.91
C TYR A 7 9.34 -11.09 1.76
N GLY A 8 9.17 -12.41 1.86
CA GLY A 8 8.71 -13.24 0.74
C GLY A 8 9.78 -13.60 -0.31
N GLY A 9 11.05 -13.24 -0.09
CA GLY A 9 12.20 -13.67 -0.90
C GLY A 9 12.61 -12.70 -2.01
N SER A 10 11.68 -11.94 -2.58
CA SER A 10 11.94 -10.93 -3.61
C SER A 10 11.26 -9.61 -3.30
N LEU A 11 11.89 -8.49 -3.68
CA LEU A 11 11.28 -7.18 -3.56
C LEU A 11 10.32 -6.98 -4.72
N VAL A 12 9.04 -6.81 -4.42
CA VAL A 12 8.01 -6.51 -5.42
C VAL A 12 8.24 -5.11 -5.99
N ASN A 13 8.07 -4.96 -7.30
CA ASN A 13 8.07 -3.67 -7.97
C ASN A 13 6.88 -3.62 -8.94
N LEU A 14 5.93 -2.73 -8.67
CA LEU A 14 4.73 -2.57 -9.50
C LEU A 14 4.81 -1.35 -10.42
N ILE A 15 5.96 -0.65 -10.43
CA ILE A 15 6.20 0.48 -11.32
C ILE A 15 6.36 -0.07 -12.74
N VAL A 16 5.64 0.53 -13.68
CA VAL A 16 5.70 0.14 -15.10
C VAL A 16 7.09 0.36 -15.69
N ASP A 17 7.41 -0.40 -16.73
CA ASP A 17 8.63 -0.16 -17.50
C ASP A 17 8.62 1.26 -18.07
N PRO A 18 9.72 2.03 -17.96
CA PRO A 18 9.83 3.36 -18.57
C PRO A 18 9.46 3.42 -20.06
N ALA A 19 9.67 2.34 -20.82
CA ALA A 19 9.31 2.24 -22.23
C ALA A 19 7.79 2.17 -22.46
N GLU A 20 7.01 1.71 -21.49
CA GLU A 20 5.55 1.60 -21.56
C GLU A 20 4.83 2.81 -20.94
N TYR A 21 5.54 3.63 -20.15
CA TYR A 21 4.96 4.72 -19.35
C TYR A 21 4.06 5.65 -20.17
N GLU A 22 4.55 6.22 -21.27
CA GLU A 22 3.78 7.20 -22.06
C GLU A 22 2.51 6.59 -22.66
N ALA A 23 2.60 5.36 -23.19
CA ALA A 23 1.45 4.67 -23.76
C ALA A 23 0.39 4.37 -22.70
N LYS A 24 0.82 3.88 -21.53
CA LYS A 24 -0.10 3.59 -20.41
C LYS A 24 -0.67 4.86 -19.80
N LYS A 25 0.08 5.95 -19.73
CA LYS A 25 -0.41 7.26 -19.24
C LYS A 25 -1.51 7.81 -20.13
N VAL A 26 -1.34 7.74 -21.45
CA VAL A 26 -2.40 8.13 -22.42
C VAL A 26 -3.63 7.25 -22.25
N TYR A 27 -3.45 5.93 -22.16
CA TYR A 27 -4.55 4.98 -21.94
C TYR A 27 -5.29 5.24 -20.62
N ALA A 28 -4.57 5.45 -19.51
CA ALA A 28 -5.15 5.76 -18.21
C ALA A 28 -5.98 7.07 -18.23
N GLY A 29 -5.63 8.00 -19.12
CA GLY A 29 -6.39 9.22 -19.36
C GLY A 29 -7.80 8.99 -19.88
N THR A 30 -8.10 7.83 -20.48
CA THR A 30 -9.41 7.49 -21.04
C THR A 30 -10.28 6.65 -20.11
N LEU A 31 -9.74 6.19 -18.97
CA LEU A 31 -10.43 5.27 -18.07
C LEU A 31 -11.36 5.99 -17.08
N PRO A 32 -12.44 5.33 -16.63
CA PRO A 32 -13.11 5.73 -15.39
C PRO A 32 -12.07 5.71 -14.25
N SER A 33 -12.28 6.56 -13.24
CA SER A 33 -11.23 6.79 -12.24
C SER A 33 -11.74 6.92 -10.82
N ILE A 34 -10.94 6.42 -9.89
CA ILE A 34 -11.16 6.56 -8.46
C ILE A 34 -10.13 7.55 -7.91
N GLN A 35 -10.61 8.54 -7.17
CA GLN A 35 -9.75 9.46 -6.43
C GLN A 35 -9.39 8.84 -5.08
N LEU A 36 -8.10 8.60 -4.88
CA LEU A 36 -7.56 8.02 -3.66
C LEU A 36 -7.50 9.05 -2.51
N THR A 37 -7.82 8.57 -1.32
CA THR A 37 -7.54 9.28 -0.07
C THR A 37 -6.03 9.29 0.22
N GLN A 38 -5.58 10.19 1.10
CA GLN A 38 -4.17 10.24 1.49
C GLN A 38 -3.67 8.91 2.07
N ARG A 39 -4.50 8.20 2.84
CA ARG A 39 -4.17 6.89 3.40
C ARG A 39 -3.93 5.85 2.29
N GLN A 40 -4.86 5.78 1.33
CA GLN A 40 -4.74 4.87 0.19
C GLN A 40 -3.55 5.19 -0.71
N ILE A 41 -3.17 6.47 -0.82
CA ILE A 41 -1.96 6.90 -1.53
C ILE A 41 -0.70 6.35 -0.84
N CYS A 42 -0.63 6.40 0.50
CA CYS A 42 0.48 5.80 1.24
C CYS A 42 0.55 4.28 1.03
N ASP A 43 -0.60 3.60 1.04
CA ASP A 43 -0.67 2.15 0.79
C ASP A 43 -0.23 1.81 -0.65
N LEU A 44 -0.70 2.57 -1.65
CA LEU A 44 -0.30 2.43 -3.05
C LEU A 44 1.20 2.65 -3.24
N GLU A 45 1.77 3.67 -2.60
CA GLU A 45 3.21 3.96 -2.68
C GLU A 45 4.04 2.80 -2.14
N LEU A 46 3.69 2.24 -0.98
CA LEU A 46 4.39 1.11 -0.39
C LEU A 46 4.19 -0.20 -1.18
N LEU A 47 3.02 -0.43 -1.77
CA LEU A 47 2.81 -1.51 -2.75
C LEU A 47 3.72 -1.32 -3.97
N ALA A 48 3.77 -0.11 -4.52
CA ALA A 48 4.50 0.21 -5.74
C ALA A 48 5.99 -0.14 -5.65
N VAL A 49 6.62 0.23 -4.53
CA VAL A 49 8.08 0.10 -4.33
C VAL A 49 8.49 -1.12 -3.52
N GLY A 50 7.54 -2.03 -3.22
CA GLY A 50 7.79 -3.27 -2.52
C GLY A 50 7.94 -3.15 -1.00
N GLY A 51 7.55 -2.03 -0.42
CA GLY A 51 7.47 -1.85 1.04
C GLY A 51 6.53 -2.85 1.72
N PHE A 52 5.53 -3.34 0.98
CA PHE A 52 4.61 -4.39 1.43
C PHE A 52 4.86 -5.76 0.77
N SER A 53 6.05 -6.02 0.23
CA SER A 53 6.40 -7.37 -0.26
C SER A 53 6.05 -8.41 0.82
N PRO A 54 5.40 -9.55 0.48
CA PRO A 54 5.21 -10.07 -0.87
C PRO A 54 3.96 -9.58 -1.62
N LEU A 55 3.16 -8.65 -1.09
CA LEU A 55 1.94 -8.20 -1.76
C LEU A 55 2.24 -7.58 -3.14
N THR A 56 1.47 -8.01 -4.14
CA THR A 56 1.55 -7.51 -5.52
C THR A 56 0.36 -6.65 -5.92
N GLN A 57 -0.61 -6.50 -5.02
CA GLN A 57 -1.84 -5.75 -5.23
C GLN A 57 -2.47 -5.39 -3.87
N PHE A 58 -3.51 -4.56 -3.89
CA PHE A 58 -4.43 -4.50 -2.75
C PHE A 58 -5.06 -5.87 -2.53
N MET A 59 -5.26 -6.26 -1.27
CA MET A 59 -5.69 -7.61 -0.91
C MET A 59 -7.06 -7.94 -1.52
N GLY A 60 -7.12 -9.08 -2.20
CA GLY A 60 -8.37 -9.77 -2.55
C GLY A 60 -9.08 -10.27 -1.30
N GLN A 61 -10.29 -10.81 -1.46
CA GLN A 61 -11.13 -11.18 -0.32
C GLN A 61 -10.48 -12.25 0.56
N ALA A 62 -9.88 -13.28 -0.05
CA ALA A 62 -9.27 -14.39 0.68
C ALA A 62 -8.09 -13.93 1.56
N ASP A 63 -7.19 -13.11 1.01
CA ASP A 63 -6.10 -12.50 1.78
C ASP A 63 -6.63 -11.58 2.87
N HIS A 64 -7.60 -10.72 2.57
CA HIS A 64 -8.17 -9.78 3.52
C HIS A 64 -8.77 -10.50 4.72
N ASP A 65 -9.68 -11.45 4.48
CA ASP A 65 -10.41 -12.14 5.54
C ASP A 65 -9.45 -12.93 6.43
N ARG A 66 -8.47 -13.61 5.83
CA ARG A 66 -7.47 -14.36 6.59
C ARG A 66 -6.48 -13.47 7.34
N VAL A 67 -6.13 -12.30 6.80
CA VAL A 67 -5.31 -11.32 7.54
C VAL A 67 -6.06 -10.79 8.75
N VAL A 68 -7.34 -10.49 8.60
CA VAL A 68 -8.19 -10.01 9.70
C VAL A 68 -8.32 -11.08 10.79
N GLU A 69 -8.52 -12.35 10.45
CA GLU A 69 -8.76 -13.41 11.44
C GLU A 69 -7.47 -14.02 12.01
N GLU A 70 -6.46 -14.22 11.17
CA GLU A 70 -5.28 -15.05 11.48
C GLU A 70 -3.94 -14.30 11.37
N MET A 71 -3.95 -13.03 10.95
CA MET A 71 -2.73 -12.27 10.63
C MET A 71 -1.87 -12.95 9.54
N ARG A 72 -2.50 -13.62 8.59
CA ARG A 72 -1.81 -14.34 7.51
C ARG A 72 -2.47 -14.12 6.15
N LEU A 73 -1.65 -14.05 5.12
CA LEU A 73 -2.08 -14.17 3.73
C LEU A 73 -2.61 -15.58 3.44
N GLU A 74 -3.31 -15.77 2.31
CA GLU A 74 -3.85 -17.05 1.88
C GLU A 74 -2.78 -18.15 1.73
N ASP A 75 -1.54 -17.77 1.38
CA ASP A 75 -0.41 -18.71 1.30
C ASP A 75 0.19 -19.08 2.68
N GLY A 76 -0.29 -18.47 3.77
CA GLY A 76 0.16 -18.67 5.14
C GLY A 76 1.25 -17.72 5.61
N THR A 77 1.76 -16.83 4.74
CA THR A 77 2.73 -15.79 5.08
C THR A 77 2.17 -14.87 6.16
N LEU A 78 2.93 -14.59 7.21
CA LEU A 78 2.51 -13.68 8.28
C LEU A 78 2.36 -12.25 7.72
N PHE A 79 1.18 -11.66 7.84
CA PHE A 79 0.92 -10.27 7.45
C PHE A 79 -0.19 -9.72 8.37
N PRO A 80 0.12 -8.84 9.33
CA PRO A 80 -0.79 -8.56 10.44
C PRO A 80 -1.84 -7.47 10.19
N ILE A 81 -1.72 -6.69 9.11
CA ILE A 81 -2.59 -5.54 8.83
C ILE A 81 -3.17 -5.68 7.41
N PRO A 82 -4.49 -5.58 7.22
CA PRO A 82 -5.08 -5.66 5.89
C PRO A 82 -4.74 -4.42 5.06
N ILE A 83 -4.27 -4.64 3.84
CA ILE A 83 -3.97 -3.59 2.85
C ILE A 83 -5.04 -3.64 1.75
N SER A 84 -6.20 -3.06 2.04
CA SER A 84 -7.36 -3.08 1.15
C SER A 84 -7.67 -1.70 0.57
N LEU A 85 -8.34 -1.69 -0.60
CA LEU A 85 -8.79 -0.46 -1.25
C LEU A 85 -10.31 -0.31 -1.07
N ALA A 86 -10.72 0.22 0.08
CA ALA A 86 -12.13 0.49 0.37
C ALA A 86 -12.66 1.72 -0.39
N VAL A 87 -13.67 1.54 -1.25
CA VAL A 87 -14.21 2.58 -2.14
C VAL A 87 -15.73 2.61 -2.15
N THR A 88 -16.29 3.77 -2.45
CA THR A 88 -17.69 3.87 -2.89
C THR A 88 -17.68 3.71 -4.41
N LEU A 89 -18.24 2.62 -4.91
CA LEU A 89 -18.29 2.37 -6.34
C LEU A 89 -19.26 3.32 -7.04
N SER A 90 -18.82 3.83 -8.19
CA SER A 90 -19.67 4.48 -9.17
C SER A 90 -20.21 3.45 -10.17
N ASP A 91 -21.34 3.76 -10.83
CA ASP A 91 -22.04 2.84 -11.73
C ASP A 91 -21.21 2.45 -12.98
N ASP A 92 -20.15 3.19 -13.29
CA ASP A 92 -19.22 2.96 -14.40
C ASP A 92 -18.02 2.08 -14.04
N ILE A 93 -17.93 1.58 -12.81
CA ILE A 93 -16.86 0.70 -12.32
C ILE A 93 -17.42 -0.66 -11.93
N GLY A 94 -16.72 -1.72 -12.34
CA GLY A 94 -17.15 -3.10 -12.22
C GLY A 94 -16.00 -4.07 -12.52
N LEU A 95 -16.30 -5.36 -12.42
CA LEU A 95 -15.32 -6.44 -12.64
C LEU A 95 -14.78 -6.46 -14.08
N ASP A 96 -13.56 -6.96 -14.22
CA ASP A 96 -12.82 -7.14 -15.47
C ASP A 96 -12.57 -5.85 -16.26
N MET A 97 -12.58 -4.70 -15.57
CA MET A 97 -12.33 -3.39 -16.18
C MET A 97 -11.08 -2.71 -15.62
N ASP A 98 -10.39 -1.99 -16.50
CA ASP A 98 -9.29 -1.12 -16.09
C ASP A 98 -9.83 0.22 -15.60
N ILE A 99 -9.34 0.65 -14.44
CA ILE A 99 -9.62 1.96 -13.84
C ILE A 99 -8.33 2.73 -13.59
N ALA A 100 -8.41 4.05 -13.66
CA ALA A 100 -7.31 4.92 -13.23
C ALA A 100 -7.43 5.25 -11.74
N LEU A 101 -6.34 5.07 -10.99
CA LEU A 101 -6.22 5.54 -9.62
C LEU A 101 -5.53 6.91 -9.62
N ARG A 102 -6.21 7.90 -9.03
CA ARG A 102 -5.75 9.30 -9.03
C ARG A 102 -5.49 9.82 -7.64
N ASP A 103 -4.58 10.78 -7.52
CA ASP A 103 -4.44 11.55 -6.29
C ASP A 103 -5.55 12.61 -6.14
N ARG A 104 -5.49 13.36 -5.03
CA ARG A 104 -6.44 14.45 -4.73
C ARG A 104 -6.35 15.65 -5.69
N ARG A 105 -5.29 15.72 -6.50
CA ARG A 105 -5.04 16.75 -7.52
C ARG A 105 -5.36 16.27 -8.93
N ASN A 106 -5.94 15.07 -9.06
CA ASN A 106 -6.27 14.38 -10.31
C ASN A 106 -5.07 13.89 -11.13
N ASN A 107 -3.87 13.85 -10.55
CA ASN A 107 -2.72 13.18 -11.18
C ASN A 107 -3.00 11.67 -11.23
N ILE A 108 -2.70 11.04 -12.35
CA ILE A 108 -2.83 9.58 -12.52
C ILE A 108 -1.63 8.93 -11.86
N LEU A 109 -1.87 8.08 -10.88
CA LEU A 109 -0.82 7.34 -10.18
C LEU A 109 -0.68 5.91 -10.70
N ALA A 110 -1.80 5.22 -10.96
CA ALA A 110 -1.79 3.83 -11.37
C ALA A 110 -2.99 3.46 -12.24
N ILE A 111 -2.88 2.32 -12.90
CA ILE A 111 -4.00 1.58 -13.51
C ILE A 111 -4.24 0.34 -12.64
N MET A 112 -5.50 0.04 -12.34
CA MET A 112 -5.92 -1.21 -11.71
C MET A 112 -6.86 -1.94 -12.66
N THR A 113 -6.57 -3.20 -12.96
CA THR A 113 -7.58 -4.13 -13.51
C THR A 113 -8.40 -4.64 -12.33
N VAL A 114 -9.71 -4.36 -12.26
CA VAL A 114 -10.56 -4.77 -11.15
C VAL A 114 -10.94 -6.24 -11.31
N GLU A 115 -10.36 -7.10 -10.48
CA GLU A 115 -10.56 -8.56 -10.51
C GLU A 115 -11.53 -9.02 -9.43
N GLU A 116 -11.62 -8.28 -8.32
CA GLU A 116 -12.52 -8.57 -7.22
C GLU A 116 -13.20 -7.30 -6.70
N ILE A 117 -14.48 -7.46 -6.32
CA ILE A 117 -15.26 -6.47 -5.60
C ILE A 117 -15.99 -7.22 -4.48
N TYR A 118 -15.69 -6.88 -3.22
CA TYR A 118 -16.25 -7.60 -2.09
C TYR A 118 -16.65 -6.66 -0.94
N ASN A 119 -17.70 -7.05 -0.22
CA ASN A 119 -18.09 -6.38 1.02
C ASN A 119 -17.11 -6.79 2.13
N TRP A 120 -16.94 -5.90 3.11
CA TRP A 120 -16.05 -6.15 4.24
C TRP A 120 -16.70 -5.71 5.56
N ASP A 121 -16.41 -6.42 6.65
CA ASP A 121 -16.96 -6.10 7.97
C ASP A 121 -16.02 -5.17 8.75
N ARG A 122 -16.40 -3.88 8.81
CA ARG A 122 -15.68 -2.85 9.58
C ARG A 122 -15.55 -3.19 11.06
N LEU A 123 -16.56 -3.83 11.66
CA LEU A 123 -16.54 -4.21 13.06
C LEU A 123 -15.59 -5.39 13.29
N ALA A 124 -15.53 -6.34 12.35
CA ALA A 124 -14.56 -7.42 12.39
C ALA A 124 -13.13 -6.87 12.32
N VAL A 125 -12.82 -6.01 11.34
CA VAL A 125 -11.51 -5.34 11.23
C VAL A 125 -11.17 -4.59 12.53
N SER A 126 -12.09 -3.79 13.05
CA SER A 126 -11.87 -3.02 14.29
C SER A 126 -11.49 -3.92 15.47
N ARG A 127 -12.27 -4.99 15.67
CA ARG A 127 -12.07 -5.92 16.79
C ARG A 127 -10.78 -6.70 16.65
N HIS A 128 -10.52 -7.28 15.48
CA HIS A 128 -9.42 -8.23 15.31
C HIS A 128 -8.08 -7.54 15.02
N VAL A 129 -8.08 -6.45 14.26
CA VAL A 129 -6.84 -5.75 13.87
C VAL A 129 -6.44 -4.70 14.90
N PHE A 130 -7.40 -3.93 15.43
CA PHE A 130 -7.11 -2.85 16.39
C PHE A 130 -7.37 -3.23 17.85
N GLY A 131 -7.97 -4.40 18.10
CA GLY A 131 -8.29 -4.86 19.46
C GLY A 131 -9.42 -4.07 20.13
N THR A 132 -10.11 -3.20 19.39
CA THR A 132 -11.16 -2.32 19.94
C THR A 132 -12.17 -1.90 18.88
N VAL A 133 -13.41 -1.68 19.29
CA VAL A 133 -14.47 -1.06 18.46
C VAL A 133 -14.80 0.36 18.92
N ASP A 134 -14.00 0.91 19.84
CA ASP A 134 -14.19 2.27 20.34
C ASP A 134 -13.89 3.30 19.25
N SER A 135 -14.87 4.15 18.95
CA SER A 135 -14.72 5.27 18.01
C SER A 135 -13.67 6.31 18.44
N ALA A 136 -13.21 6.31 19.70
CA ALA A 136 -12.07 7.12 20.11
C ALA A 136 -10.74 6.63 19.52
N HIS A 137 -10.66 5.36 19.09
CA HIS A 137 -9.49 4.87 18.37
C HIS A 137 -9.41 5.51 16.98
N PRO A 138 -8.30 6.20 16.61
CA PRO A 138 -8.23 7.01 15.38
C PRO A 138 -8.64 6.26 14.11
N LEU A 139 -8.16 5.03 13.93
CA LEU A 139 -8.49 4.22 12.75
C LEU A 139 -9.93 3.70 12.77
N VAL A 140 -10.51 3.44 13.95
CA VAL A 140 -11.91 3.02 14.06
C VAL A 140 -12.83 4.18 13.67
N ALA A 141 -12.52 5.39 14.16
CA ALA A 141 -13.21 6.61 13.73
C ALA A 141 -13.03 6.88 12.23
N GLU A 142 -11.83 6.71 11.69
CA GLU A 142 -11.55 6.98 10.28
C GLU A 142 -12.31 6.03 9.34
N MET A 143 -12.37 4.72 9.68
CA MET A 143 -13.04 3.69 8.87
C MET A 143 -14.53 3.96 8.64
N THR A 144 -15.18 4.76 9.49
CA THR A 144 -16.59 5.16 9.28
C THR A 144 -16.81 5.92 7.98
N ARG A 145 -15.75 6.52 7.40
CA ARG A 145 -15.78 7.28 6.14
C ARG A 145 -15.24 6.49 4.95
N TRP A 146 -14.83 5.25 5.15
CA TRP A 146 -14.31 4.42 4.06
C TRP A 146 -15.47 3.88 3.21
N GLY A 147 -15.14 3.36 2.03
CA GLY A 147 -16.11 2.71 1.16
C GLY A 147 -16.76 1.47 1.78
N ASP A 148 -17.92 1.08 1.26
CA ASP A 148 -18.66 -0.11 1.71
C ASP A 148 -18.12 -1.40 1.11
N VAL A 149 -17.38 -1.29 -0.01
CA VAL A 149 -16.74 -2.42 -0.68
C VAL A 149 -15.24 -2.18 -0.80
N ASN A 150 -14.47 -3.27 -0.81
CA ASN A 150 -13.09 -3.28 -1.25
C ASN A 150 -13.04 -3.69 -2.72
N ILE A 151 -12.09 -3.12 -3.45
CA ILE A 151 -11.70 -3.60 -4.77
C ILE A 151 -10.26 -4.10 -4.76
N ALA A 152 -9.99 -5.14 -5.53
CA ALA A 152 -8.67 -5.71 -5.69
C ALA A 152 -8.43 -6.14 -7.13
N GLY A 153 -7.16 -6.30 -7.47
CA GLY A 153 -6.71 -6.78 -8.76
C GLY A 153 -5.41 -6.14 -9.20
N ARG A 154 -4.93 -6.56 -10.36
CA ARG A 154 -3.59 -6.25 -10.85
C ARG A 154 -3.34 -4.75 -10.94
N LEU A 155 -2.23 -4.32 -10.33
CA LEU A 155 -1.78 -2.93 -10.33
C LEU A 155 -0.65 -2.69 -11.34
N GLN A 156 -0.72 -1.54 -12.01
CA GLN A 156 0.35 -0.99 -12.84
C GLN A 156 0.59 0.47 -12.42
N VAL A 157 1.65 0.71 -11.66
CA VAL A 157 1.93 2.03 -11.10
C VAL A 157 2.72 2.86 -12.11
N LEU A 158 2.14 3.97 -12.53
CA LEU A 158 2.70 4.89 -13.50
C LEU A 158 3.62 5.89 -12.80
N GLU A 159 3.17 6.44 -11.69
CA GLU A 159 3.85 7.53 -11.00
C GLU A 159 3.70 7.39 -9.49
N LEU A 160 4.80 7.62 -8.76
CA LEU A 160 4.76 7.70 -7.31
C LEU A 160 4.16 9.05 -6.88
N PRO A 161 3.55 9.14 -5.69
CA PRO A 161 3.04 10.40 -5.18
C PRO A 161 4.15 11.45 -5.09
N THR A 162 3.90 12.65 -5.61
CA THR A 162 4.89 13.73 -5.55
C THR A 162 4.87 14.41 -4.17
N TYR A 163 6.01 14.38 -3.49
CA TYR A 163 6.26 15.14 -2.27
C TYR A 163 7.26 16.26 -2.55
N TYR A 164 7.04 17.45 -1.99
CA TYR A 164 7.94 18.61 -2.14
C TYR A 164 8.82 18.84 -0.92
N ASP A 165 8.51 18.15 0.17
CA ASP A 165 9.16 18.22 1.47
C ASP A 165 10.12 17.04 1.67
N PHE A 166 11.31 17.34 2.19
CA PHE A 166 12.29 16.36 2.64
C PHE A 166 12.62 15.27 1.61
N GLN A 167 12.65 15.61 0.31
CA GLN A 167 12.86 14.65 -0.79
C GLN A 167 14.13 13.80 -0.56
N ASP A 168 15.23 14.43 -0.12
CA ASP A 168 16.51 13.74 0.15
C ASP A 168 16.47 12.76 1.35
N LEU A 169 15.42 12.82 2.17
CA LEU A 169 15.21 11.92 3.30
C LEU A 169 14.28 10.74 2.95
N ARG A 170 13.48 10.86 1.89
CA ARG A 170 12.59 9.81 1.42
C ARG A 170 13.40 8.83 0.57
N ARG A 171 13.31 7.53 0.90
CA ARG A 171 14.00 6.46 0.17
C ARG A 171 13.08 5.28 0.01
N THR A 172 13.04 4.73 -1.19
CA THR A 172 12.42 3.43 -1.46
C THR A 172 13.21 2.31 -0.78
N PRO A 173 12.63 1.10 -0.62
CA PRO A 173 13.38 -0.06 -0.16
C PRO A 173 14.62 -0.35 -1.02
N ALA A 174 14.53 -0.17 -2.34
CA ALA A 174 15.66 -0.37 -3.25
C ALA A 174 16.80 0.63 -3.01
N GLU A 175 16.48 1.92 -2.88
CA GLU A 175 17.46 2.97 -2.58
C GLU A 175 18.07 2.79 -1.19
N THR A 176 17.25 2.41 -0.20
CA THR A 176 17.71 2.12 1.16
C THR A 176 18.69 0.95 1.15
N ARG A 177 18.38 -0.15 0.45
CA ARG A 177 19.29 -1.29 0.31
C ARG A 177 20.61 -0.90 -0.35
N LYS A 178 20.55 -0.15 -1.46
CA LYS A 178 21.75 0.36 -2.15
C LYS A 178 22.61 1.24 -1.23
N LEU A 179 22.00 2.09 -0.41
CA LEU A 179 22.72 2.91 0.57
C LEU A 179 23.39 2.04 1.64
N LEU A 180 22.69 1.05 2.19
CA LEU A 180 23.23 0.16 3.22
C LEU A 180 24.41 -0.66 2.71
N GLU A 181 24.35 -1.15 1.47
CA GLU A 181 25.47 -1.86 0.82
C GLU A 181 26.74 -1.02 0.72
N GLN A 182 26.60 0.31 0.59
CA GLN A 182 27.72 1.26 0.52
C GLN A 182 28.31 1.61 1.89
N THR A 183 27.57 1.40 2.98
CA THR A 183 28.03 1.77 4.33
C THR A 183 29.03 0.78 4.94
N HIS A 184 29.15 -0.42 4.36
CA HIS A 184 30.04 -1.49 4.83
C HIS A 184 29.81 -1.91 6.30
N HIS A 185 28.63 -1.67 6.87
CA HIS A 185 28.24 -2.18 8.20
C HIS A 185 27.63 -3.57 8.10
N ASP A 186 28.14 -4.54 8.85
CA ASP A 186 27.62 -5.92 8.80
C ASP A 186 26.19 -6.06 9.35
N ASN A 187 25.79 -5.17 10.27
CA ASN A 187 24.48 -5.20 10.94
C ASN A 187 23.80 -3.84 10.85
N VAL A 188 22.49 -3.85 10.65
CA VAL A 188 21.65 -2.66 10.54
C VAL A 188 20.48 -2.81 11.51
N VAL A 189 20.26 -1.78 12.34
CA VAL A 189 19.11 -1.68 13.25
C VAL A 189 18.21 -0.56 12.75
N ALA A 190 16.92 -0.85 12.60
CA ALA A 190 15.92 0.14 12.25
C ALA A 190 15.19 0.62 13.51
N PHE A 191 15.07 1.94 13.67
CA PHE A 191 14.31 2.55 14.75
C PHE A 191 13.09 3.28 14.17
N GLN A 192 11.90 2.81 14.50
CA GLN A 192 10.65 3.42 14.06
C GLN A 192 10.19 4.47 15.07
N THR A 193 9.89 5.69 14.61
CA THR A 193 9.32 6.73 15.45
C THR A 193 8.33 7.61 14.71
N ARG A 194 7.33 8.12 15.45
CA ARG A 194 6.46 9.23 15.05
C ARG A 194 6.53 10.41 16.03
N ASN A 195 7.44 10.34 17.01
CA ASN A 195 7.64 11.31 18.07
C ASN A 195 9.02 11.96 17.94
N PRO A 196 9.22 13.18 18.48
CA PRO A 196 10.55 13.76 18.62
C PRO A 196 11.52 12.81 19.32
N MET A 197 12.75 12.73 18.81
CA MET A 197 13.79 11.94 19.45
C MET A 197 14.36 12.69 20.67
N HIS A 198 14.70 11.93 21.70
CA HIS A 198 15.19 12.40 23.00
C HIS A 198 16.36 11.50 23.39
N ARG A 199 17.16 11.89 24.39
CA ARG A 199 18.34 11.11 24.82
C ARG A 199 18.02 9.65 25.14
N VAL A 200 16.85 9.37 25.73
CA VAL A 200 16.45 7.99 26.00
C VAL A 200 16.35 7.13 24.72
N HIS A 201 15.98 7.72 23.58
CA HIS A 201 15.91 7.02 22.30
C HIS A 201 17.29 6.82 21.66
N GLU A 202 18.25 7.70 21.97
CA GLU A 202 19.63 7.61 21.47
C GLU A 202 20.41 6.51 22.19
N GLU A 203 20.09 6.25 23.46
CA GLU A 203 20.75 5.25 24.32
C GLU A 203 20.10 3.84 24.22
N LEU A 204 19.05 3.64 23.40
CA LEU A 204 18.39 2.35 23.15
C LEU A 204 19.23 1.43 22.26
#